data_AF-A0A3D4NB66-F1
#
_entry.id   AF-A0A3D4NB66-F1
#
_cell.length_a   1.000
_cell.length_b   1.000
_cell.length_c   1.000
_cell.angle_alpha   90.00
_cell.angle_beta   90.00
_cell.angle_gamma   90.00
#
_symmetry.space_group_name_H-M   'P 1'
#
loop_
_entity.id
_entity.type
_entity.pdbx_description
1 polymer ?
#
loop_
_entity_poly.entity_id
_entity_poly.type
_entity_poly.pdbx_seq_one_letter_code
_entity_poly.pdbx_strand_id
1 'polypeptide(L)' 'MDRILEQARVEPDVTKRIDLYQQAEKIIVEDAPVLFLYHSGDFELVKPYIQGYILSPVSTYPQIRYLSIDQSYWD' A
#
# COMPACT_ATOMS: atom_id res chain seq x y z
N MET A 1 -22.13 -8.14 -5.92
CA MET A 1 -20.76 -7.90 -5.41
C MET A 1 -19.80 -9.01 -5.86
N ASP A 2 -19.90 -10.23 -5.33
CA ASP A 2 -18.94 -11.31 -5.58
C ASP A 2 -18.65 -11.57 -7.06
N ARG A 3 -19.69 -11.59 -7.91
CA ARG A 3 -19.53 -11.77 -9.37
C ARG A 3 -18.62 -10.73 -10.02
N ILE A 4 -18.71 -9.46 -9.61
CA ILE A 4 -17.89 -8.38 -10.16
C ILE A 4 -16.43 -8.57 -9.75
N LEU A 5 -16.20 -8.94 -8.49
CA LEU A 5 -14.85 -9.18 -7.96
C LEU A 5 -14.19 -10.41 -8.60
N GLU A 6 -14.94 -11.49 -8.81
CA GLU A 6 -14.44 -12.68 -9.50
C GLU A 6 -14.12 -12.40 -10.97
N GLN A 7 -14.93 -11.59 -11.66
CA GLN A 7 -14.62 -11.13 -13.02
C GLN A 7 -13.36 -10.26 -13.05
N ALA A 8 -13.24 -9.28 -12.14
CA ALA A 8 -12.08 -8.41 -12.07
C ALA A 8 -10.78 -9.20 -11.82
N ARG A 9 -10.83 -10.25 -10.98
CA ARG A 9 -9.66 -11.07 -10.63
C ARG A 9 -8.99 -11.73 -11.85
N VAL A 10 -9.79 -12.13 -12.84
CA VAL A 10 -9.31 -12.86 -14.03
C VAL A 10 -9.26 -12.01 -15.29
N GLU A 11 -9.67 -10.73 -15.24
CA GLU A 11 -9.67 -9.83 -16.39
C GLU A 11 -8.22 -9.45 -16.79
N PRO A 12 -7.79 -9.78 -18.03
CA PRO A 12 -6.44 -9.47 -18.51
C PRO A 12 -6.26 -7.99 -18.86
N ASP A 13 -7.29 -7.29 -19.33
CA ASP A 13 -7.22 -5.86 -19.64
C ASP A 13 -7.19 -5.04 -18.35
N VAL A 14 -6.07 -4.36 -18.11
CA VAL A 14 -5.84 -3.59 -16.88
C VAL A 14 -6.89 -2.50 -16.70
N THR A 15 -7.30 -1.84 -17.79
CA THR A 15 -8.27 -0.73 -17.73
C THR A 15 -9.63 -1.27 -17.32
N LYS A 16 -10.09 -2.34 -17.99
CA LYS A 16 -11.37 -2.99 -17.62
C LYS A 16 -11.35 -3.54 -16.21
N ARG A 17 -10.23 -4.11 -15.77
CA ARG A 17 -10.07 -4.62 -14.40
C ARG A 17 -10.21 -3.50 -13.37
N ILE A 18 -9.60 -2.35 -13.63
CA ILE A 18 -9.73 -1.16 -12.77
C ILE A 18 -11.21 -0.71 -12.72
N ASP A 19 -11.88 -0.61 -13.87
CA ASP A 19 -13.29 -0.21 -13.94
C ASP A 19 -14.20 -1.14 -13.13
N LEU A 20 -13.94 -2.45 -13.17
CA LEU A 20 -14.68 -3.45 -12.38
C LEU A 20 -14.43 -3.29 -10.88
N TYR A 21 -13.20 -3.03 -10.45
CA TYR A 21 -12.90 -2.78 -9.04
C TYR A 21 -13.52 -1.49 -8.52
N GLN A 22 -13.51 -0.40 -9.31
CA GLN A 22 -14.16 0.85 -8.94
C GLN A 22 -15.68 0.70 -8.80
N GLN A 23 -16.31 -0.08 -9.69
CA GLN A 23 -17.73 -0.42 -9.56
C GLN A 23 -18.01 -1.19 -8.27
N ALA A 24 -17.16 -2.17 -7.92
CA ALA A 24 -17.32 -2.93 -6.69
C ALA A 24 -17.13 -2.04 -5.44
N GLU A 25 -16.11 -1.17 -5.44
CA GLU A 25 -15.85 -0.22 -4.36
C GLU A 25 -17.06 0.70 -4.13
N LYS A 26 -17.64 1.25 -5.20
CA LYS A 26 -18.83 2.11 -5.09
C LYS A 26 -19.99 1.40 -4.37
N ILE A 27 -20.29 0.15 -4.75
CA ILE A 27 -21.36 -0.64 -4.12
C ILE A 27 -21.06 -0.86 -2.63
N ILE A 28 -19.81 -1.21 -2.30
CA ILE A 28 -19.39 -1.43 -0.91
C ILE A 28 -19.57 -0.17 -0.07
N VAL A 29 -19.15 0.99 -0.59
CA VAL A 29 -19.24 2.27 0.11
C VAL A 29 -20.69 2.69 0.31
N GLU A 30 -21.56 2.47 -0.68
CA GLU A 30 -23.00 2.79 -0.59
C GLU A 30 -23.74 1.92 0.44
N ASP A 31 -23.36 0.65 0.58
CA ASP A 31 -24.03 -0.31 1.46
C ASP A 31 -23.42 -0.37 2.89
N ALA A 32 -22.19 0.12 3.08
CA ALA A 32 -21.49 0.00 4.36
C ALA A 32 -22.00 0.99 5.42
N PRO A 33 -22.30 0.56 6.66
CA PRO A 33 -22.58 1.46 7.78
C PRO A 33 -21.27 2.01 8.38
N VAL A 34 -20.37 2.53 7.55
CA VAL A 34 -19.01 2.97 7.92
C VAL A 34 -18.77 4.39 7.42
N LEU A 35 -18.15 5.23 8.26
CA LEU A 35 -17.67 6.54 7.86
C LEU A 35 -16.16 6.45 7.58
N PHE A 36 -15.79 6.52 6.30
CA PHE A 36 -14.38 6.55 5.88
C PHE A 36 -13.79 7.94 6.17
N LEU A 37 -12.76 7.99 7.03
CA LEU A 37 -12.22 9.27 7.51
C LEU A 37 -10.94 9.69 6.79
N TYR A 38 -9.99 8.76 6.59
CA TYR A 38 -8.70 9.04 5.96
C TYR A 38 -8.00 7.76 5.50
N HIS A 39 -7.04 7.92 4.59
CA HIS A 39 -5.98 6.95 4.33
C HIS A 39 -4.74 7.40 5.09
N SER A 40 -4.14 6.52 5.91
CA SER A 40 -2.96 6.87 6.71
C SER A 40 -1.74 7.06 5.81
N GLY A 41 -0.97 8.13 6.08
CA GLY A 41 0.40 8.25 5.62
C GLY A 41 1.36 7.61 6.63
N ASP A 42 2.47 7.07 6.13
CA ASP A 42 3.52 6.49 6.96
C ASP A 42 4.62 7.54 7.22
N PHE A 43 4.98 7.71 8.49
CA PHE A 43 6.00 8.66 8.93
C PHE A 43 7.00 7.94 9.82
N GLU A 44 8.27 7.97 9.43
CA GLU A 44 9.32 7.18 10.07
C GLU A 44 10.52 8.05 10.42
N LEU A 45 11.06 7.86 11.63
CA LEU A 45 12.25 8.55 12.10
C LEU A 45 13.47 7.66 11.91
N VAL A 46 14.33 8.02 10.98
CA VAL A 46 15.53 7.26 10.63
C VAL A 46 16.76 7.94 11.20
N LYS A 47 17.58 7.19 11.95
CA LYS A 47 18.84 7.72 12.49
C LYS A 47 19.83 7.97 11.35
N PRO A 48 20.68 9.02 11.40
CA PRO A 48 21.62 9.34 10.32
C PRO A 48 22.62 8.23 9.99
N TYR A 49 22.95 7.37 10.96
CA TYR A 49 23.86 6.23 10.75
C TYR A 49 23.20 5.02 10.05
N ILE A 50 21.89 5.05 9.79
CA ILE A 50 21.19 4.01 9.03
C ILE A 50 21.27 4.35 7.55
N GLN A 51 21.93 3.50 6.78
CA GLN A 51 22.11 3.66 5.34
C GLN A 51 21.16 2.73 4.57
N GLY A 52 20.79 3.16 3.36
CA GLY A 52 19.95 2.37 2.45
C GLY A 52 18.50 2.20 2.91
N TYR A 53 18.00 3.08 3.79
CA TYR A 53 16.60 3.07 4.21
C TYR A 53 15.66 3.38 3.04
N ILE A 54 14.76 2.44 2.75
CA ILE A 54 13.70 2.58 1.75
C ILE A 54 12.39 2.18 2.42
N LEU A 55 11.50 3.16 2.60
CA LEU A 55 10.12 2.90 3.01
C LEU A 55 9.40 2.18 1.87
N SER A 56 8.76 1.06 2.18
CA SER A 56 8.09 0.25 1.18
C SER A 56 6.80 0.93 0.70
N PRO A 57 6.51 0.95 -0.62
CA PRO A 57 5.28 1.57 -1.14
C PRO A 57 4.02 0.73 -0.87
N VAL A 58 4.17 -0.51 -0.38
CA VAL A 58 3.08 -1.48 -0.16
C VAL A 58 3.06 -2.06 1.25
N SER A 59 3.99 -1.64 2.11
CA SER A 59 4.05 -2.09 3.51
C SER A 59 4.59 -0.99 4.41
N THR A 60 4.17 -0.99 5.66
CA THR A 60 4.69 -0.06 6.67
C THR A 60 6.13 -0.37 7.10
N TYR A 61 6.68 -1.53 6.70
CA TYR A 61 8.06 -1.92 7.03
C TYR A 61 9.05 -1.50 5.94
N PRO A 62 10.30 -1.15 6.33
CA PRO A 62 11.35 -0.83 5.37
C PRO A 62 11.87 -2.08 4.65
N GLN A 63 12.48 -1.86 3.49
CA GLN A 63 13.15 -2.91 2.73
C GLN A 63 14.48 -3.32 3.40
N ILE A 64 14.41 -4.34 4.29
CA ILE A 64 15.54 -4.78 5.13
C ILE A 64 16.79 -5.15 4.32
N ARG A 65 16.61 -5.68 3.10
CA ARG A 65 17.72 -6.09 2.22
C ARG A 65 18.77 -5.01 1.99
N TYR A 66 18.36 -3.74 2.00
CA TYR A 66 19.23 -2.60 1.69
C TYR A 66 19.73 -1.87 2.94
N LEU A 67 19.32 -2.30 4.14
CA LEU A 67 19.70 -1.64 5.38
C LEU A 67 21.11 -2.02 5.82
N SER A 68 21.88 -1.01 6.20
CA SER A 68 23.17 -1.18 6.88
C SER A 68 23.39 -0.10 7.93
N ILE A 69 24.34 -0.36 8.84
CA ILE A 69 24.77 0.59 9.87
C ILE A 69 26.13 1.15 9.45
N ASP A 70 26.23 2.47 9.38
CA ASP A 70 27.51 3.16 9.27
C ASP A 70 28.25 3.10 10.62
N GLN A 71 29.30 2.29 10.67
CA GLN A 71 30.12 2.13 11.87
C GLN A 71 30.98 3.36 12.17
N SER A 72 31.31 4.17 11.14
CA SER A 72 32.16 5.35 11.29
C SER A 72 31.47 6.53 11.98
N TYR A 73 30.15 6.43 12.22
CA TYR A 73 29.38 7.46 12.92
C TYR A 73 29.82 7.69 14.38
N TRP A 74 30.52 6.72 14.99
CA TRP A 74 30.90 6.74 16.39
C TRP A 74 32.37 7.12 16.65
N ASP A 75 33.15 7.30 15.59
CA ASP A 75 34.55 7.74 15.64
C ASP A 75 34.64 9.28 15.71
#